data_AF-A0A357BVL6-F1
#
_entry.id   AF-A0A357BVL6-F1
#
_cell.length_a   1.000
_cell.length_b   1.000
_cell.length_c   1.000
_cell.angle_alpha   90.00
_cell.angle_beta   90.00
_cell.angle_gamma   90.00
#
_symmetry.space_group_name_H-M   'P 1'
#
loop_
_entity.id
_entity.type
_entity.pdbx_description
1 polymer ?
#
loop_
_entity_poly.entity_id
_entity_poly.type
_entity_poly.pdbx_seq_one_letter_code
_entity_poly.pdbx_strand_id
1 'polypeptide(L)'
;MIKMQELLSFVDLQLKQNQSDVVHDILAFLAGQMIEFNKTKNEEIKGFLKWFEREIGAEIDALTNKTAIKEYHEHSFEHLLDILKKNKNKISIAPSDRKKQELLEKHFAKSMVLLEPLKGKIKATDELIDEIVYKLYGLTDEEIGVVEGKNEGTI
;
A
#
# COMPACT_ATOMS: atom_id res chain seq x y z
N MET A 1 14.87 -7.02 -15.05
CA MET A 1 15.24 -6.40 -13.77
C MET A 1 16.47 -5.56 -14.06
N ILE A 2 16.27 -4.34 -14.55
CA ILE A 2 17.28 -3.28 -14.52
C ILE A 2 17.25 -2.87 -13.04
N LYS A 3 18.20 -3.40 -12.28
CA LYS A 3 18.06 -3.60 -10.83
C LYS A 3 18.34 -2.27 -10.14
N MET A 4 17.56 -1.90 -9.13
CA MET A 4 17.67 -0.69 -8.30
C MET A 4 19.10 -0.11 -8.13
N GLN A 5 20.11 -0.97 -7.95
CA GLN A 5 21.53 -0.57 -7.95
C GLN A 5 22.01 0.22 -9.18
N GLU A 6 21.53 -0.08 -10.39
CA GLU A 6 21.93 0.61 -11.63
C GLU A 6 21.46 2.06 -11.62
N LEU A 7 20.23 2.31 -11.14
CA LEU A 7 19.71 3.68 -11.00
C LEU A 7 20.45 4.44 -9.90
N LEU A 8 20.71 3.81 -8.75
CA LEU A 8 21.49 4.43 -7.68
C LEU A 8 22.93 4.76 -8.12
N SER A 9 23.56 3.87 -8.90
CA SER A 9 24.87 4.11 -9.49
C SER A 9 24.85 5.27 -10.48
N PHE A 10 23.77 5.39 -11.26
CA PHE A 10 23.55 6.52 -12.17
C PHE A 10 23.39 7.83 -11.39
N VAL A 11 22.59 7.85 -10.32
CA VAL A 11 22.41 9.02 -9.45
C VAL A 11 23.75 9.46 -8.85
N ASP A 12 24.54 8.53 -8.31
CA ASP A 12 25.88 8.82 -7.77
C ASP A 12 26.80 9.45 -8.83
N LEU A 13 26.73 8.96 -10.07
CA LEU A 13 27.51 9.51 -11.19
C LEU A 13 27.07 10.93 -11.54
N GLN A 14 25.76 11.22 -11.54
CA GLN A 14 25.25 12.57 -11.84
C GLN A 14 25.58 13.58 -10.74
N LEU A 15 25.47 13.17 -9.47
CA LEU A 15 25.85 14.02 -8.34
C LEU A 15 27.34 14.39 -8.39
N LYS A 16 28.22 13.44 -8.73
CA LYS A 16 29.66 13.72 -8.94
C LYS A 16 29.93 14.69 -10.09
N GLN A 17 29.03 14.78 -11.07
CA GLN A 17 29.12 15.70 -12.20
C GLN A 17 28.41 17.05 -11.93
N ASN A 18 27.94 17.31 -10.70
CA ASN A 18 27.12 18.46 -10.32
C ASN A 18 25.80 18.58 -11.11
N GLN A 19 25.29 17.47 -11.65
CA GLN A 19 24.02 17.41 -12.38
C GLN A 19 22.86 17.10 -11.42
N SER A 20 22.67 17.97 -10.42
CA SER A 20 21.60 17.84 -9.42
C SER A 20 20.19 18.00 -10.03
N ASP A 21 20.08 18.76 -11.11
CA ASP A 21 18.87 18.92 -11.91
C ASP A 21 18.34 17.58 -12.45
N VAL A 22 19.23 16.75 -12.98
CA VAL A 22 18.86 15.40 -13.46
C VAL A 22 18.33 14.51 -12.33
N VAL A 23 18.90 14.63 -11.13
CA VAL A 23 18.44 13.89 -9.95
C VAL A 23 17.06 14.39 -9.49
N HIS A 24 16.82 15.70 -9.53
CA HIS A 24 15.52 16.28 -9.24
C HIS A 24 14.44 15.84 -10.25
N ASP A 25 14.78 15.74 -11.54
CA ASP A 25 13.87 15.23 -12.57
C ASP A 25 13.51 13.75 -12.32
N ILE A 26 14.47 12.93 -11.88
CA ILE A 26 14.22 11.55 -11.47
C ILE A 26 13.28 11.50 -10.26
N LEU A 27 13.52 12.31 -9.23
CA LEU A 27 12.65 12.40 -8.06
C LEU A 27 11.24 12.84 -8.44
N ALA A 28 11.10 13.83 -9.32
CA ALA A 28 9.80 14.27 -9.82
C ALA A 28 9.07 13.16 -10.59
N PHE A 29 9.79 12.39 -11.43
CA PHE A 29 9.24 11.24 -12.12
C PHE A 29 8.75 10.16 -11.15
N LEU A 30 9.57 9.79 -10.15
CA LEU A 30 9.23 8.79 -9.14
C LEU A 30 8.03 9.23 -8.28
N ALA A 31 7.96 10.50 -7.88
CA ALA A 31 6.81 11.07 -7.19
C ALA A 31 5.54 10.98 -8.05
N GLY A 32 5.65 11.25 -9.35
CA GLY A 32 4.55 11.07 -10.31
C GLY A 32 4.06 9.62 -10.37
N GLN A 33 4.99 8.64 -10.42
CA GLN A 33 4.63 7.22 -10.37
C GLN A 33 3.94 6.84 -9.04
N MET A 34 4.42 7.37 -7.91
CA MET A 34 3.83 7.14 -6.59
C MET A 34 2.37 7.62 -6.52
N ILE A 35 2.08 8.79 -7.11
CA ILE A 35 0.71 9.33 -7.19
C ILE A 35 -0.19 8.38 -7.99
N GLU A 36 0.26 7.92 -9.16
CA GLU A 36 -0.54 7.03 -10.01
C GLU A 36 -0.76 5.65 -9.37
N PHE A 37 0.25 5.07 -8.71
CA PHE A 37 0.07 3.80 -7.99
C PHE A 37 -0.91 3.95 -6.82
N ASN A 38 -0.82 5.03 -6.04
CA ASN A 38 -1.75 5.27 -4.95
C ASN A 38 -3.16 5.56 -5.44
N LYS A 39 -3.32 6.28 -6.57
CA LYS A 39 -4.61 6.49 -7.21
C LYS A 39 -5.25 5.17 -7.61
N THR A 40 -4.51 4.31 -8.31
CA THR A 40 -4.97 2.98 -8.74
C THR A 40 -5.35 2.11 -7.53
N LYS A 41 -4.50 2.07 -6.49
CA LYS A 41 -4.77 1.37 -5.23
C LYS A 41 -6.08 1.85 -4.59
N ASN A 42 -6.25 3.16 -4.48
CA ASN A 42 -7.43 3.77 -3.86
C ASN A 42 -8.70 3.57 -4.69
N GLU A 43 -8.60 3.53 -6.02
CA GLU A 43 -9.71 3.23 -6.92
C GLU A 43 -10.19 1.79 -6.75
N GLU A 44 -9.27 0.81 -6.67
CA GLU A 44 -9.61 -0.59 -6.42
C GLU A 44 -10.28 -0.78 -5.04
N ILE A 45 -9.70 -0.20 -3.98
CA ILE A 45 -10.29 -0.23 -2.63
C ILE A 45 -11.70 0.37 -2.64
N LYS A 46 -11.89 1.54 -3.24
CA LYS A 46 -13.22 2.18 -3.35
C LYS A 46 -14.20 1.31 -4.14
N GLY A 47 -13.73 0.66 -5.22
CA GLY A 47 -14.52 -0.25 -6.03
C GLY A 47 -15.00 -1.45 -5.24
N PHE A 48 -14.07 -2.10 -4.51
CA PHE A 48 -14.37 -3.24 -3.64
C PHE A 48 -15.38 -2.85 -2.55
N LEU A 49 -15.14 -1.77 -1.80
CA LEU A 49 -16.02 -1.36 -0.69
C LEU A 49 -17.43 -1.02 -1.18
N LYS A 50 -17.58 -0.33 -2.32
CA LYS A 50 -18.89 -0.04 -2.92
C LYS A 50 -19.63 -1.32 -3.34
N TRP A 51 -18.91 -2.29 -3.92
CA TRP A 51 -19.49 -3.58 -4.23
C TRP A 51 -19.89 -4.33 -2.96
N PHE A 52 -19.04 -4.30 -1.93
CA PHE A 52 -19.24 -4.98 -0.67
C PHE A 52 -20.48 -4.46 0.07
N GLU A 53 -20.68 -3.14 0.15
CA GLU A 53 -21.89 -2.53 0.74
C GLU A 53 -23.18 -2.99 0.05
N ARG A 54 -23.16 -3.14 -1.27
CA ARG A 54 -24.30 -3.66 -2.04
C ARG A 54 -24.54 -5.13 -1.76
N GLU A 55 -23.47 -5.93 -1.70
CA GLU A 55 -23.58 -7.36 -1.46
C GLU A 55 -24.09 -7.65 -0.05
N ILE A 56 -23.58 -6.96 0.97
CA ILE A 56 -24.02 -7.15 2.36
C ILE A 56 -25.34 -6.42 2.67
N GLY A 57 -25.78 -5.50 1.80
CA GLY A 57 -27.00 -4.71 1.97
C GLY A 57 -26.96 -3.77 3.16
N ALA A 58 -25.79 -3.22 3.49
CA ALA A 58 -25.60 -2.30 4.61
C ALA A 58 -24.44 -1.34 4.32
N GLU A 59 -24.55 -0.11 4.81
CA GLU A 59 -23.45 0.86 4.76
C GLU A 59 -22.35 0.46 5.75
N ILE A 60 -21.08 0.48 5.32
CA ILE A 60 -19.94 0.12 6.16
C ILE A 60 -19.87 1.02 7.40
N ASP A 61 -20.24 2.30 7.27
CA ASP A 61 -20.18 3.26 8.37
C ASP A 61 -21.17 2.97 9.53
N ALA A 62 -22.19 2.13 9.28
CA ALA A 62 -23.14 1.65 10.29
C ALA A 62 -22.67 0.36 11.01
N LEU A 63 -21.59 -0.27 10.53
CA LEU A 63 -21.08 -1.53 11.04
C LEU A 63 -20.06 -1.33 12.16
N THR A 64 -19.99 -2.29 13.07
CA THR A 64 -18.93 -2.37 14.07
C THR A 64 -17.62 -2.79 13.39
N ASN A 65 -16.49 -2.25 13.84
CA ASN A 65 -15.16 -2.45 13.24
C ASN A 65 -15.04 -1.96 11.80
N LYS A 66 -15.75 -0.89 11.45
CA LYS A 66 -15.73 -0.28 10.11
C LYS A 66 -14.34 0.07 9.58
N THR A 67 -13.39 0.47 10.44
CA THR A 67 -12.02 0.76 10.02
C THR A 67 -11.35 -0.48 9.46
N ALA A 68 -11.43 -1.62 10.15
CA ALA A 68 -10.91 -2.90 9.67
C ALA A 68 -11.61 -3.38 8.39
N ILE A 69 -12.89 -3.04 8.18
CA ILE A 69 -13.56 -3.30 6.90
C ILE A 69 -13.01 -2.40 5.79
N LYS A 70 -12.81 -1.10 6.05
CA LYS A 70 -12.21 -0.15 5.09
C LYS A 70 -10.76 -0.54 4.75
N GLU A 71 -10.05 -1.10 5.71
CA GLU A 71 -8.68 -1.62 5.62
C GLU A 71 -8.63 -3.13 5.37
N TYR A 72 -9.65 -3.72 4.71
CA TYR A 72 -9.72 -5.17 4.47
C TYR A 72 -8.45 -5.75 3.83
N HIS A 73 -7.75 -4.95 3.03
CA HIS A 73 -6.52 -5.31 2.33
C HIS A 73 -5.30 -5.44 3.24
N GLU A 74 -5.41 -5.03 4.50
CA GLU A 74 -4.40 -5.22 5.56
C GLU A 74 -4.73 -6.43 6.45
N HIS A 75 -5.80 -7.17 6.14
CA HIS A 75 -6.31 -8.26 6.96
C HIS A 75 -6.58 -9.51 6.12
N SER A 76 -6.73 -10.64 6.80
CA SER A 76 -7.12 -11.89 6.13
C SER A 76 -8.62 -11.93 5.84
N PHE A 77 -9.03 -12.79 4.91
CA PHE A 77 -10.45 -13.01 4.63
C PHE A 77 -11.22 -13.51 5.85
N GLU A 78 -10.60 -14.37 6.67
CA GLU A 78 -11.18 -14.89 7.91
C GLU A 78 -11.49 -13.76 8.89
N HIS A 79 -10.59 -12.78 9.00
CA HIS A 79 -10.81 -11.60 9.84
C HIS A 79 -12.03 -10.80 9.36
N LEU A 80 -12.13 -10.56 8.05
CA LEU A 80 -13.28 -9.88 7.45
C LEU A 80 -14.58 -10.66 7.70
N LEU A 81 -14.55 -11.98 7.55
CA LEU A 81 -15.70 -12.85 7.79
C LEU A 81 -16.15 -12.82 9.25
N ASP A 82 -15.23 -12.79 10.19
CA ASP A 82 -15.55 -12.69 11.61
C ASP A 82 -16.18 -11.33 11.98
N ILE A 83 -15.75 -10.24 11.33
CA ILE A 83 -16.43 -8.95 11.45
C ILE A 83 -17.86 -9.04 10.91
N LEU A 84 -18.08 -9.70 9.77
CA LEU A 84 -19.43 -9.90 9.22
C LEU A 84 -20.34 -10.70 10.16
N LYS A 85 -19.83 -11.78 10.77
CA LYS A 85 -20.59 -12.57 11.77
C LYS A 85 -21.01 -11.73 12.96
N LYS A 86 -20.15 -10.82 13.45
CA LYS A 86 -20.48 -9.88 14.54
C LYS A 86 -21.56 -8.88 14.14
N ASN A 87 -21.64 -8.55 12.84
CA ASN A 87 -22.62 -7.63 12.28
C ASN A 87 -23.84 -8.32 11.65
N LYS A 88 -24.05 -9.63 11.86
CA LYS A 88 -25.10 -10.44 11.20
C LYS A 88 -26.52 -9.88 11.29
N ASN A 89 -26.84 -9.12 12.33
CA ASN A 89 -28.17 -8.51 12.52
C ASN A 89 -28.37 -7.21 11.72
N LYS A 90 -27.29 -6.63 11.19
CA LYS A 90 -27.28 -5.37 10.44
C LYS A 90 -27.10 -5.57 8.93
N ILE A 91 -26.78 -6.79 8.51
CA ILE A 91 -26.50 -7.12 7.11
C ILE A 91 -27.58 -8.07 6.58
N SER A 92 -27.81 -7.99 5.28
CA SER A 92 -28.86 -8.75 4.58
C SER A 92 -28.40 -10.16 4.16
N ILE A 93 -27.10 -10.44 4.22
CA ILE A 93 -26.54 -11.76 3.90
C ILE A 93 -26.33 -12.59 5.17
N ALA A 94 -26.48 -13.91 5.05
CA ALA A 94 -26.07 -14.84 6.09
C ALA A 94 -24.57 -15.17 5.92
N PRO A 95 -23.66 -14.69 6.78
CA PRO A 95 -22.22 -14.92 6.61
C PRO A 95 -21.81 -16.36 6.81
N SER A 96 -22.69 -17.20 7.39
CA SER A 96 -22.47 -18.65 7.54
C SER A 96 -22.90 -19.45 6.32
N ASP A 97 -23.56 -18.83 5.33
CA ASP A 97 -23.94 -19.50 4.10
C ASP A 97 -22.71 -19.72 3.21
N ARG A 98 -22.49 -20.97 2.80
CA ARG A 98 -21.31 -21.38 2.03
C ARG A 98 -21.22 -20.66 0.69
N LYS A 99 -22.33 -20.51 -0.05
CA LYS A 99 -22.31 -19.86 -1.37
C LYS A 99 -21.97 -18.38 -1.24
N LYS A 100 -22.46 -17.72 -0.19
CA LYS A 100 -22.10 -16.33 0.11
C LYS A 100 -20.65 -16.19 0.51
N GLN A 101 -20.12 -17.08 1.36
CA GLN A 101 -18.70 -17.07 1.71
C GLN A 101 -17.80 -17.23 0.48
N GLU A 102 -18.06 -18.24 -0.36
CA GLU A 102 -17.29 -18.48 -1.59
C GLU A 102 -17.32 -17.27 -2.54
N LEU A 103 -18.46 -16.58 -2.64
CA LEU A 103 -18.58 -15.35 -3.43
C LEU A 103 -17.73 -14.21 -2.84
N LEU A 104 -17.83 -13.98 -1.53
CA LEU A 104 -17.07 -12.93 -0.85
C LEU A 104 -15.56 -13.18 -0.95
N GLU A 105 -15.13 -14.42 -0.72
CA GLU A 105 -13.74 -14.84 -0.81
C GLU A 105 -13.18 -14.64 -2.22
N LYS A 106 -13.95 -15.03 -3.25
CA LYS A 106 -13.56 -14.85 -4.64
C LYS A 106 -13.30 -13.38 -4.98
N HIS A 107 -14.19 -12.49 -4.56
CA HIS A 107 -14.03 -11.05 -4.83
C HIS A 107 -12.91 -10.43 -3.99
N PHE A 108 -12.76 -10.84 -2.74
CA PHE A 108 -11.66 -10.46 -1.88
C PHE A 108 -10.32 -10.86 -2.51
N ALA A 109 -10.16 -12.13 -2.88
CA ALA A 109 -8.95 -12.64 -3.52
C ALA A 109 -8.64 -11.92 -4.84
N LYS A 110 -9.67 -11.65 -5.65
CA LYS A 110 -9.51 -10.87 -6.89
C LYS A 110 -8.96 -9.47 -6.62
N SER A 111 -9.46 -8.81 -5.58
CA SER A 111 -8.99 -7.48 -5.19
C SER A 111 -7.54 -7.54 -4.68
N MET A 112 -7.22 -8.52 -3.83
CA MET A 112 -5.86 -8.73 -3.32
C MET A 112 -4.83 -8.97 -4.44
N VAL A 113 -5.18 -9.75 -5.46
CA VAL A 113 -4.30 -9.97 -6.64
C VAL A 113 -3.92 -8.65 -7.33
N LEU A 114 -4.79 -7.64 -7.29
CA LEU A 114 -4.51 -6.31 -7.83
C LEU A 114 -3.72 -5.44 -6.84
N LEU A 115 -4.07 -5.50 -5.55
CA LEU A 115 -3.50 -4.63 -4.52
C LEU A 115 -2.09 -5.03 -4.11
N GLU A 116 -1.77 -6.32 -3.99
CA GLU A 116 -0.45 -6.82 -3.61
C GLU A 116 0.70 -6.26 -4.48
N PRO A 117 0.66 -6.37 -5.82
CA PRO A 117 1.72 -5.81 -6.65
C PRO A 117 1.76 -4.27 -6.59
N LEU A 118 0.63 -3.60 -6.37
CA LEU A 118 0.61 -2.14 -6.20
C LEU A 118 1.28 -1.71 -4.91
N LYS A 119 1.01 -2.40 -3.79
CA LYS A 119 1.70 -2.19 -2.51
C LYS A 119 3.20 -2.40 -2.65
N GLY A 120 3.61 -3.47 -3.33
CA GLY A 120 5.02 -3.74 -3.60
C GLY A 120 5.68 -2.63 -4.41
N LYS A 121 5.03 -2.12 -5.46
CA LYS A 121 5.53 -0.98 -6.26
C LYS A 121 5.62 0.32 -5.46
N ILE A 122 4.60 0.62 -4.65
CA ILE A 122 4.59 1.79 -3.77
C ILE A 122 5.78 1.73 -2.83
N LYS A 123 5.92 0.61 -2.09
CA LYS A 123 7.04 0.43 -1.16
C LYS A 123 8.41 0.53 -1.83
N ALA A 124 8.60 -0.14 -2.97
CA ALA A 124 9.87 -0.08 -3.69
C ALA A 124 10.17 1.32 -4.25
N THR A 125 9.15 2.10 -4.60
CA THR A 125 9.33 3.50 -5.05
C THR A 125 9.68 4.41 -3.88
N ASP A 126 9.09 4.18 -2.72
CA ASP A 126 9.33 4.91 -1.47
C ASP A 126 10.78 4.73 -1.02
N GLU A 127 11.21 3.47 -0.87
CA GLU A 127 12.60 3.11 -0.55
C GLU A 127 13.60 3.70 -1.55
N LEU A 128 13.25 3.72 -2.84
CA LEU A 128 14.11 4.31 -3.87
C LEU A 128 14.20 5.83 -3.77
N ILE A 129 13.10 6.50 -3.46
CA ILE A 129 13.09 7.96 -3.25
C ILE A 129 13.96 8.30 -2.03
N ASP A 130 13.80 7.58 -0.93
CA ASP A 130 14.59 7.78 0.30
C ASP A 130 16.09 7.64 0.03
N GLU A 131 16.51 6.56 -0.64
CA GLU A 131 17.90 6.34 -1.03
C GLU A 131 18.47 7.47 -1.90
N ILE A 132 17.69 7.96 -2.87
CA ILE A 132 18.10 9.08 -3.72
C ILE A 132 18.21 10.38 -2.91
N VAL A 133 17.28 10.62 -2.00
CA VAL A 133 17.29 11.79 -1.10
C VAL A 133 18.49 11.75 -0.17
N TYR A 134 18.79 10.61 0.45
CA TYR A 134 19.98 10.46 1.30
C TYR A 134 21.26 10.76 0.53
N LYS A 135 21.38 10.27 -0.70
CA LYS A 135 22.51 10.56 -1.58
C LYS A 135 22.59 12.02 -1.99
N LEU A 136 21.45 12.66 -2.29
CA LEU A 136 21.38 14.07 -2.65
C LEU A 136 21.89 14.98 -1.53
N TYR A 137 21.59 14.62 -0.28
CA TYR A 137 22.06 15.34 0.92
C TYR A 137 23.39 14.84 1.47
N GLY A 138 23.95 13.77 0.90
CA GLY A 138 25.24 13.20 1.29
C GLY A 138 25.25 12.58 2.69
N LEU A 139 24.13 12.01 3.12
CA LEU A 139 24.02 11.39 4.45
C LEU A 139 24.95 10.18 4.58
N THR A 140 25.51 10.00 5.76
CA THR A 140 26.24 8.78 6.13
C THR A 140 25.29 7.68 6.61
N ASP A 141 25.77 6.43 6.67
CA ASP A 141 24.99 5.30 7.20
C ASP A 141 24.52 5.57 8.64
N GLU A 142 25.31 6.27 9.45
CA GLU A 142 24.90 6.67 10.80
C GLU A 142 23.74 7.67 10.77
N GLU A 143 23.79 8.68 9.91
CA GLU A 143 22.72 9.68 9.77
C GLU A 143 21.44 9.07 9.21
N ILE A 144 21.55 8.16 8.23
CA ILE A 144 20.43 7.36 7.73
C ILE A 144 19.82 6.54 8.86
N GLY A 145 20.65 5.86 9.66
CA GLY A 145 20.19 5.08 10.81
C GLY A 145 19.46 5.92 11.87
N VAL A 146 19.81 7.20 12.03
CA VAL A 146 19.06 8.13 12.88
C VAL A 146 17.70 8.47 12.25
N VAL A 147 17.65 8.79 10.95
CA VAL A 147 16.41 9.14 10.24
C VAL A 147 15.41 7.98 10.23
N GLU A 148 15.89 6.75 10.04
CA GLU A 148 15.06 5.54 10.04
C GLU A 148 14.71 5.04 11.45
N GLY A 149 15.19 5.70 12.51
CA GLY A 149 14.94 5.29 13.90
C GLY A 149 15.62 3.98 14.30
N LYS A 150 16.66 3.55 13.57
CA LYS A 150 17.41 2.31 13.83
C LYS A 150 18.42 2.43 14.99
N ASN A 151 18.72 3.66 15.42
CA ASN A 151 19.69 3.94 16.50
C ASN A 151 19.07 4.13 17.90
N GLU A 152 17.75 4.07 18.06
CA GLU A 152 17.09 4.18 19.39
C GLU A 152 16.81 2.81 20.00
N GLY A 153 17.89 2.14 20.43
CA GLY A 153 17.84 0.82 21.04
C GLY A 153 18.97 0.57 22.03
N THR A 154 19.40 1.56 22.81
CA THR A 154 20.23 1.33 24.01
C THR A 154 20.15 2.48 25.01
N ILE A 155 19.07 2.55 25.81
CA ILE A 155 19.10 3.12 27.17
C ILE A 155 18.14 2.32 28.05
#